data_AF-T0ITN5-F1
#
_entry.id   AF-T0ITN5-F1
#
_cell.length_a   1.000
_cell.length_b   1.000
_cell.length_c   1.000
_cell.angle_alpha   90.00
_cell.angle_beta   90.00
_cell.angle_gamma   90.00
#
_symmetry.space_group_name_H-M   'P 1'
#
loop_
_entity.id
_entity.type
_entity.pdbx_description
1 polymer ?
#
loop_
_entity_poly.entity_id
_entity_poly.type
_entity_poly.pdbx_seq_one_letter_code
_entity_poly.pdbx_strand_id
1 'polypeptide(L)'
;MSKPPQSLPAQAADMAMQMALRQIDFHRAPAPRSTATPAKPAASTSPTDEHRLALRRHQWLSDVQEAQRALSPIASGLLTAENLSSEEFLHSFYAPGRPVLIKGAMADWPALRRWTPDYLADMIGDTEIEYQGGRSRASDYEVKKDRHRKRAPFRRFIQLAQAGGNDAYLTASNSATNAPALMPLNADLGHLSAYLRRPEGMLWIGGAGAFTPLHFDLTNNLLAQITGTKRLILIPPSQTRRLAHRAHVFSDVRDITDEAQLARFPQARDVLRYEVLLTPGDLLFIPIGWWHQVRSESFSTMLTYTGFHWPNAGHESYPAG
;
A
#
# COMPACT_ATOMS: atom_id res chain seq x y z
N MET A 1 -20.56 -27.74 -0.21
CA MET A 1 -20.01 -26.82 -1.23
C MET A 1 -20.58 -25.44 -0.95
N SER A 2 -19.81 -24.58 -0.29
CA SER A 2 -20.16 -23.18 -0.04
C SER A 2 -20.06 -22.42 -1.36
N LYS A 3 -21.13 -21.73 -1.74
CA LYS A 3 -21.16 -20.83 -2.91
C LYS A 3 -20.02 -19.80 -2.77
N PRO A 4 -19.22 -19.53 -3.82
CA PRO A 4 -18.25 -18.44 -3.77
C PRO A 4 -18.99 -17.12 -3.49
N PRO A 5 -18.42 -16.21 -2.67
CA PRO A 5 -19.00 -14.89 -2.47
C PRO A 5 -19.14 -14.21 -3.84
N GLN A 6 -20.36 -13.79 -4.17
CA GLN A 6 -20.63 -13.08 -5.41
C GLN A 6 -19.82 -11.78 -5.46
N SER A 7 -19.20 -11.49 -6.60
CA SER A 7 -18.55 -10.20 -6.84
C SER A 7 -19.60 -9.09 -6.85
N LEU A 8 -19.19 -7.89 -6.43
CA LEU A 8 -20.00 -6.66 -6.38
C LEU A 8 -20.98 -6.42 -7.55
N PRO A 9 -20.64 -6.68 -8.84
CA PRO A 9 -21.60 -6.44 -9.92
C PRO A 9 -22.90 -7.27 -9.80
N ALA A 10 -22.88 -8.44 -9.15
CA ALA A 10 -24.10 -9.24 -8.98
C ALA A 10 -24.97 -8.80 -7.78
N GLN A 11 -24.42 -8.06 -6.81
CA GLN A 11 -25.16 -7.57 -5.64
C GLN A 11 -25.57 -6.10 -5.76
N ALA A 12 -24.86 -5.29 -6.56
CA ALA A 12 -25.14 -3.87 -6.77
C ALA A 12 -26.10 -3.59 -7.95
N ALA A 13 -26.53 -4.62 -8.69
CA ALA A 13 -27.32 -4.49 -9.91
C ALA A 13 -28.75 -3.92 -9.73
N ASP A 14 -29.18 -3.56 -8.51
CA ASP A 14 -30.57 -3.15 -8.28
C ASP A 14 -30.75 -2.03 -7.24
N MET A 15 -29.81 -1.09 -7.15
CA MET A 15 -30.02 0.16 -6.41
C MET A 15 -29.99 1.36 -7.36
N ALA A 16 -31.15 1.71 -7.91
CA ALA A 16 -31.34 2.97 -8.61
C ALA A 16 -31.21 4.15 -7.62
N MET A 17 -29.98 4.57 -7.33
CA MET A 17 -29.70 5.76 -6.54
C MET A 17 -29.68 7.00 -7.44
N GLN A 18 -30.60 7.94 -7.23
CA GLN A 18 -30.54 9.26 -7.85
C GLN A 18 -29.72 10.21 -6.97
N MET A 19 -28.78 10.95 -7.56
CA MET A 19 -28.03 11.98 -6.84
C MET A 19 -28.96 13.15 -6.49
N ALA A 20 -29.33 13.26 -5.21
CA ALA A 20 -30.14 14.39 -4.70
C ALA A 20 -29.30 15.58 -4.22
N LEU A 21 -27.97 15.43 -4.16
CA LEU A 21 -27.06 16.41 -3.57
C LEU A 21 -26.42 17.30 -4.64
N ARG A 22 -26.46 18.61 -4.41
CA ARG A 22 -25.63 19.58 -5.11
C ARG A 22 -24.32 19.77 -4.34
N GLN A 23 -23.20 19.43 -4.95
CA GLN A 23 -21.88 19.70 -4.40
C GLN A 23 -21.55 21.19 -4.48
N ILE A 24 -21.05 21.78 -3.39
CA ILE A 24 -20.58 23.16 -3.32
C ILE A 24 -19.09 23.12 -2.93
N ASP A 25 -18.22 23.67 -3.79
CA ASP A 25 -16.82 23.99 -3.52
C ASP A 25 -15.86 22.82 -3.15
N PHE A 26 -15.43 22.03 -4.15
CA PHE A 26 -14.28 21.10 -4.02
C PHE A 26 -12.97 21.65 -4.62
N HIS A 27 -13.08 22.62 -5.54
CA HIS A 27 -11.96 23.18 -6.33
C HIS A 27 -11.68 24.66 -6.06
N ARG A 28 -12.34 25.26 -5.07
CA ARG A 28 -12.17 26.69 -4.81
C ARG A 28 -10.86 26.91 -4.07
N ALA A 29 -9.91 27.60 -4.71
CA ALA A 29 -8.74 28.14 -4.02
C ALA A 29 -9.21 28.92 -2.78
N PRO A 30 -8.55 28.77 -1.62
CA PRO A 30 -8.97 29.46 -0.41
C PRO A 30 -9.09 30.96 -0.70
N ALA A 31 -10.26 31.54 -0.42
CA ALA A 31 -10.47 32.96 -0.59
C ALA A 31 -9.41 33.72 0.23
N PRO A 32 -8.88 34.85 -0.27
CA PRO A 32 -7.99 35.69 0.51
C PRO A 32 -8.66 35.99 1.85
N ARG A 33 -7.94 35.78 2.96
CA ARG A 33 -8.45 35.99 4.31
C ARG A 33 -9.06 37.39 4.37
N SER A 34 -10.39 37.46 4.46
CA SER A 34 -11.09 38.69 4.77
C SER A 34 -10.56 39.19 6.12
N THR A 35 -10.18 40.46 6.18
CA THR A 35 -9.90 41.18 7.42
C THR A 35 -11.20 41.35 8.18
N ALA A 36 -11.71 40.26 8.76
CA ALA A 36 -12.85 40.30 9.64
C ALA A 36 -12.46 41.05 10.93
N THR A 37 -13.33 41.97 11.34
CA THR A 37 -13.24 42.72 12.59
C THR A 37 -13.10 41.76 13.77
N PRO A 38 -12.24 42.02 14.78
CA PRO A 38 -12.03 41.08 15.88
C PRO A 38 -13.35 40.84 16.62
N ALA A 39 -13.78 39.58 16.66
CA ALA A 39 -14.86 39.17 17.55
C ALA A 39 -14.41 39.34 19.01
N LYS A 40 -15.37 39.69 19.89
CA LYS A 40 -15.17 39.84 21.35
C LYS A 40 -14.36 38.66 21.92
N PRO A 41 -13.44 38.90 22.88
CA PRO A 41 -12.58 37.85 23.39
C PRO A 41 -13.41 36.79 24.11
N ALA A 42 -13.47 35.60 23.52
CA ALA A 42 -13.94 34.41 24.20
C ALA A 42 -12.95 34.06 25.33
N ALA A 43 -13.43 33.40 26.38
CA ALA A 43 -12.63 33.01 27.54
C ALA A 43 -11.32 32.33 27.11
N SER A 44 -10.21 32.83 27.65
CA SER A 44 -8.82 32.51 27.29
C SER A 44 -8.49 31.01 27.45
N THR A 45 -8.71 30.22 26.39
CA THR A 45 -8.02 28.94 26.19
C THR A 45 -6.70 29.19 25.49
N SER A 46 -5.62 28.55 25.94
CA SER A 46 -4.33 28.70 25.25
C SER A 46 -4.42 28.10 23.83
N PRO A 47 -3.71 28.64 22.83
CA PRO A 47 -3.71 28.07 21.47
C PRO A 47 -3.35 26.58 21.45
N THR A 48 -2.52 26.13 22.39
CA THR A 48 -2.15 24.72 22.58
C THR A 48 -3.32 23.85 23.01
N ASP A 49 -4.18 24.35 23.91
CA ASP A 49 -5.35 23.62 24.39
C ASP A 49 -6.42 23.50 23.30
N GLU A 50 -6.58 24.55 22.48
CA GLU A 50 -7.46 24.53 21.32
C GLU A 50 -7.02 23.50 20.28
N HIS A 51 -5.73 23.47 19.93
CA HIS A 51 -5.20 22.45 19.00
C HIS A 51 -5.36 21.03 19.54
N ARG A 52 -5.10 20.80 20.83
CA ARG A 52 -5.31 19.49 21.47
C ARG A 52 -6.77 19.07 21.44
N LEU A 53 -7.69 20.00 21.67
CA LEU A 53 -9.12 19.72 21.59
C LEU A 53 -9.55 19.41 20.15
N ALA A 54 -9.07 20.18 19.18
CA ALA A 54 -9.34 19.94 17.76
C ALA A 54 -8.87 18.55 17.32
N LEU A 55 -7.66 18.15 17.70
CA LEU A 55 -7.13 16.82 17.42
C LEU A 55 -7.98 15.71 18.05
N ARG A 56 -8.40 15.87 19.31
CA ARG A 56 -9.31 14.91 19.98
C ARG A 56 -10.65 14.78 19.26
N ARG A 57 -11.22 15.90 18.78
CA ARG A 57 -12.47 15.89 18.01
C ARG A 57 -12.30 15.18 16.66
N HIS A 58 -11.21 15.43 15.96
CA HIS A 58 -10.88 14.75 14.70
C HIS A 58 -10.73 13.24 14.91
N GLN A 59 -10.05 12.83 15.99
CA GLN A 59 -9.90 11.43 16.36
C GLN A 59 -11.25 10.77 16.68
N TRP A 60 -12.09 11.43 17.49
CA TRP A 60 -13.43 10.93 17.80
C TRP A 60 -14.27 10.74 16.54
N LEU A 61 -14.29 11.71 15.63
CA LEU A 61 -15.03 11.60 14.37
C LEU A 61 -14.53 10.43 13.52
N SER A 62 -13.21 10.27 13.42
CA SER A 62 -12.60 9.15 12.67
C SER A 62 -12.98 7.79 13.25
N ASP A 63 -12.96 7.66 14.58
CA ASP A 63 -13.36 6.43 15.29
C ASP A 63 -14.85 6.12 15.06
N VAL A 64 -15.74 7.13 15.14
CA VAL A 64 -17.19 6.96 14.91
C VAL A 64 -17.48 6.56 13.47
N GLN A 65 -16.84 7.20 12.49
CA GLN A 65 -17.01 6.86 11.07
C GLN A 65 -16.51 5.44 10.76
N GLU A 66 -15.44 4.99 11.40
CA GLU A 66 -14.97 3.60 11.26
C GLU A 66 -15.97 2.61 11.87
N ALA A 67 -16.48 2.91 13.06
CA ALA A 67 -17.51 2.08 13.68
C ALA A 67 -18.79 1.98 12.83
N GLN A 68 -19.19 3.06 12.17
CA GLN A 68 -20.30 3.07 11.21
C GLN A 68 -20.00 2.23 9.97
N ARG A 69 -18.81 2.34 9.37
CA ARG A 69 -18.39 1.50 8.25
C ARG A 69 -18.41 0.01 8.63
N ALA A 70 -17.98 -0.32 9.84
CA ALA A 70 -17.97 -1.68 10.35
C ALA A 70 -19.36 -2.34 10.44
N LEU A 71 -20.46 -1.56 10.42
CA LEU A 71 -21.84 -2.09 10.40
C LEU A 71 -22.17 -2.87 9.13
N SER A 72 -21.43 -2.67 8.03
CA SER A 72 -21.62 -3.38 6.78
C SER A 72 -20.33 -4.08 6.36
N PRO A 73 -20.30 -5.42 6.29
CA PRO A 73 -19.16 -6.17 5.77
C PRO A 73 -18.77 -5.77 4.34
N ILE A 74 -19.72 -5.25 3.56
CA ILE A 74 -19.44 -4.74 2.21
C ILE A 74 -18.68 -3.42 2.31
N ALA A 75 -19.06 -2.54 3.24
CA ALA A 75 -18.42 -1.23 3.40
C ALA A 75 -17.03 -1.33 4.08
N SER A 76 -16.89 -2.21 5.07
CA SER A 76 -15.66 -2.41 5.83
C SER A 76 -14.70 -3.43 5.21
N GLY A 77 -15.21 -4.48 4.56
CA GLY A 77 -14.38 -5.59 4.09
C GLY A 77 -13.40 -5.24 2.97
N LEU A 78 -12.33 -6.04 2.88
CA LEU A 78 -11.46 -6.07 1.71
C LEU A 78 -12.16 -6.88 0.60
N LEU A 79 -12.73 -6.16 -0.37
CA LEU A 79 -13.51 -6.78 -1.43
C LEU A 79 -12.61 -7.39 -2.51
N THR A 80 -13.11 -8.44 -3.16
CA THR A 80 -12.52 -9.01 -4.37
C THR A 80 -13.40 -8.66 -5.57
N ALA A 81 -12.78 -8.17 -6.63
CA ALA A 81 -13.43 -7.87 -7.91
C ALA A 81 -12.70 -8.61 -9.04
N GLU A 82 -13.45 -9.02 -10.07
CA GLU A 82 -12.91 -9.65 -11.27
C GLU A 82 -13.10 -8.70 -12.45
N ASN A 83 -12.05 -8.52 -13.27
CA ASN A 83 -12.10 -7.70 -14.49
C ASN A 83 -12.69 -6.29 -14.26
N LEU A 84 -12.32 -5.68 -13.13
CA LEU A 84 -12.87 -4.41 -12.68
C LEU A 84 -12.61 -3.29 -13.70
N SER A 85 -13.67 -2.64 -14.19
CA SER A 85 -13.53 -1.56 -15.17
C SER A 85 -12.90 -0.29 -14.57
N SER A 86 -12.40 0.61 -15.42
CA SER A 86 -11.84 1.90 -14.97
C SER A 86 -12.85 2.75 -14.21
N GLU A 87 -14.12 2.73 -14.62
CA GLU A 87 -15.19 3.51 -13.99
C GLU A 87 -15.53 2.94 -12.62
N GLU A 88 -15.79 1.63 -12.52
CA GLU A 88 -16.08 0.97 -11.24
C GLU A 88 -14.89 1.11 -10.27
N PHE A 89 -13.66 0.99 -10.77
CA PHE A 89 -12.45 1.21 -9.97
C PHE A 89 -12.41 2.62 -9.38
N LEU A 90 -12.67 3.64 -10.20
CA LEU A 90 -12.73 5.02 -9.75
C LEU A 90 -13.80 5.23 -8.67
N HIS A 91 -15.04 4.88 -8.99
CA HIS A 91 -16.20 5.22 -8.19
C HIS A 91 -16.28 4.42 -6.88
N SER A 92 -15.88 3.15 -6.89
CA SER A 92 -16.07 2.26 -5.75
C SER A 92 -14.84 2.15 -4.84
N PHE A 93 -13.64 2.45 -5.35
CA PHE A 93 -12.38 2.16 -4.67
C PHE A 93 -11.40 3.33 -4.65
N TYR A 94 -11.01 3.87 -5.81
CA TYR A 94 -9.99 4.92 -5.88
C TYR A 94 -10.44 6.22 -5.21
N ALA A 95 -11.57 6.79 -5.63
CA ALA A 95 -12.07 8.04 -5.07
C ALA A 95 -12.54 7.90 -3.61
N PRO A 96 -13.19 6.79 -3.19
CA PRO A 96 -13.53 6.58 -1.78
C PRO A 96 -12.35 6.19 -0.87
N GLY A 97 -11.17 5.88 -1.43
CA GLY A 97 -10.02 5.42 -0.65
C GLY A 97 -10.20 4.05 0.00
N ARG A 98 -10.78 3.10 -0.74
CA ARG A 98 -11.07 1.73 -0.27
C ARG A 98 -10.18 0.70 -0.98
N PRO A 99 -9.52 -0.22 -0.25
CA PRO A 99 -8.69 -1.24 -0.86
C PRO A 99 -9.54 -2.28 -1.58
N VAL A 100 -8.96 -2.90 -2.61
CA VAL A 100 -9.60 -3.97 -3.39
C VAL A 100 -8.58 -4.95 -3.93
N LEU A 101 -8.90 -6.24 -3.84
CA LEU A 101 -8.21 -7.31 -4.54
C LEU A 101 -8.85 -7.48 -5.92
N ILE A 102 -8.08 -7.28 -7.00
CA ILE A 102 -8.56 -7.40 -8.36
C ILE A 102 -7.95 -8.66 -8.98
N LYS A 103 -8.81 -9.51 -9.52
CA LYS A 103 -8.44 -10.76 -10.21
C LYS A 103 -8.67 -10.62 -11.72
N GLY A 104 -7.95 -11.41 -12.51
CA GLY A 104 -8.12 -11.51 -13.97
C GLY A 104 -7.41 -10.44 -14.79
N ALA A 105 -7.07 -9.29 -14.21
CA ALA A 105 -6.46 -8.16 -14.92
C ALA A 105 -5.05 -8.41 -15.48
N MET A 106 -4.37 -9.49 -15.08
CA MET A 106 -3.04 -9.88 -15.57
C MET A 106 -3.06 -11.22 -16.33
N ALA A 107 -4.23 -11.76 -16.68
CA ALA A 107 -4.35 -13.14 -17.17
C ALA A 107 -3.52 -13.46 -18.44
N ASP A 108 -3.22 -12.44 -19.24
CA ASP A 108 -2.46 -12.51 -20.48
C ASP A 108 -0.97 -12.22 -20.33
N TRP A 109 -0.48 -11.86 -19.14
CA TRP A 109 0.93 -11.50 -18.94
C TRP A 109 1.85 -12.73 -19.10
N PRO A 110 2.82 -12.70 -20.04
CA PRO A 110 3.82 -13.76 -20.16
C PRO A 110 4.59 -14.01 -18.85
N ALA A 111 4.84 -12.95 -18.07
CA ALA A 111 5.58 -13.02 -16.81
C ALA A 111 5.00 -14.06 -15.82
N LEU A 112 3.67 -14.21 -15.76
CA LEU A 112 3.01 -15.18 -14.87
C LEU A 112 3.41 -16.64 -15.13
N ARG A 113 3.89 -16.93 -16.35
CA ARG A 113 4.34 -18.28 -16.75
C ARG A 113 5.87 -18.38 -16.83
N ARG A 114 6.54 -17.27 -17.17
CA ARG A 114 7.98 -17.26 -17.48
C ARG A 114 8.86 -16.96 -16.27
N TRP A 115 8.43 -16.12 -15.34
CA TRP A 115 9.29 -15.58 -14.27
C TRP A 115 9.57 -16.59 -13.15
N THR A 116 10.29 -17.65 -13.47
CA THR A 116 10.96 -18.52 -12.51
C THR A 116 12.29 -17.88 -12.07
N PRO A 117 12.86 -18.27 -10.93
CA PRO A 117 14.20 -17.81 -10.53
C PRO A 117 15.25 -18.02 -11.63
N ASP A 118 15.27 -19.22 -12.24
CA ASP A 118 16.23 -19.58 -13.29
C ASP A 118 16.06 -18.71 -14.53
N TYR A 119 14.82 -18.50 -14.98
CA TYR A 119 14.53 -17.61 -16.11
C TYR A 119 15.02 -16.18 -15.86
N LEU A 120 14.73 -15.63 -14.68
CA LEU A 120 15.17 -14.29 -14.32
C LEU A 120 16.70 -14.21 -14.29
N ALA A 121 17.35 -15.19 -13.67
CA ALA A 121 18.80 -15.27 -13.57
C ALA A 121 19.49 -15.38 -14.93
N ASP A 122 18.90 -16.12 -15.87
CA ASP A 122 19.43 -16.25 -17.23
C ASP A 122 19.13 -15.03 -18.11
N MET A 123 17.94 -14.44 -17.98
CA MET A 123 17.55 -13.27 -18.76
C MET A 123 18.42 -12.03 -18.46
N ILE A 124 18.73 -11.78 -17.18
CA ILE A 124 19.55 -10.63 -16.79
C ILE A 124 21.05 -10.99 -16.70
N GLY A 125 21.36 -12.26 -16.42
CA GLY A 125 22.72 -12.77 -16.33
C GLY A 125 23.54 -12.12 -15.21
N ASP A 126 24.76 -11.74 -15.55
CA ASP A 126 25.75 -11.22 -14.61
C ASP A 126 25.79 -9.69 -14.55
N THR A 127 24.75 -9.01 -15.04
CA THR A 127 24.63 -7.56 -14.91
C THR A 127 24.59 -7.19 -13.43
N GLU A 128 25.43 -6.24 -13.03
CA GLU A 128 25.51 -5.75 -11.64
C GLU A 128 24.23 -5.01 -11.25
N ILE A 129 23.65 -5.37 -10.10
CA ILE A 129 22.46 -4.72 -9.51
C ILE A 129 22.69 -4.33 -8.06
N GLU A 130 21.90 -3.37 -7.57
CA GLU A 130 21.85 -2.98 -6.17
C GLU A 130 20.66 -3.65 -5.45
N TYR A 131 20.89 -4.23 -4.28
CA TYR A 131 19.83 -4.81 -3.43
C TYR A 131 20.03 -4.42 -1.97
N GLN A 132 19.00 -4.65 -1.14
CA GLN A 132 19.10 -4.45 0.30
C GLN A 132 19.53 -5.75 0.99
N GLY A 133 20.62 -5.70 1.74
CA GLY A 133 21.16 -6.85 2.47
C GLY A 133 21.59 -6.57 3.91
N GLY A 134 21.80 -7.65 4.67
CA GLY A 134 22.11 -7.58 6.10
C GLY A 134 21.02 -6.91 6.95
N ARG A 135 19.77 -6.92 6.49
CA ARG A 135 18.63 -6.29 7.18
C ARG A 135 18.28 -7.03 8.46
N SER A 136 18.45 -8.34 8.50
CA SER A 136 18.10 -9.18 9.66
C SER A 136 18.86 -8.81 10.93
N ARG A 137 19.95 -8.05 10.82
CA ARG A 137 20.80 -7.60 11.95
C ARG A 137 20.44 -6.22 12.50
N ALA A 138 19.46 -5.54 11.90
CA ALA A 138 19.09 -4.17 12.27
C ALA A 138 17.57 -4.03 12.39
N SER A 139 17.06 -3.42 13.45
CA SER A 139 15.63 -3.16 13.55
C SER A 139 15.17 -1.91 12.78
N ASP A 140 16.10 -1.07 12.32
CA ASP A 140 15.83 0.20 11.65
C ASP A 140 16.13 0.16 10.14
N TYR A 141 16.19 -1.04 9.53
CA TYR A 141 16.64 -1.20 8.14
C TYR A 141 15.84 -0.43 7.09
N GLU A 142 14.56 -0.12 7.34
CA GLU A 142 13.77 0.71 6.41
C GLU A 142 14.13 2.19 6.53
N VAL A 143 14.36 2.66 7.76
CA VAL A 143 14.70 4.06 8.04
C VAL A 143 16.15 4.34 7.64
N LYS A 144 17.05 3.35 7.79
CA LYS A 144 18.48 3.44 7.47
C LYS A 144 18.86 2.61 6.24
N LYS A 145 17.98 2.59 5.23
CA LYS A 145 18.14 1.84 3.98
C LYS A 145 19.49 1.98 3.29
N ASP A 146 20.13 3.14 3.37
CA ASP A 146 21.44 3.37 2.72
C ASP A 146 22.56 2.51 3.33
N ARG A 147 22.45 2.11 4.61
CA ARG A 147 23.40 1.19 5.26
C ARG A 147 23.33 -0.25 4.74
N HIS A 148 22.23 -0.58 4.07
CA HIS A 148 21.91 -1.93 3.63
C HIS A 148 22.12 -2.15 2.13
N ARG A 149 22.53 -1.12 1.38
CA ARG A 149 22.84 -1.26 -0.05
C ARG A 149 24.02 -2.21 -0.26
N LYS A 150 23.81 -3.21 -1.09
CA LYS A 150 24.81 -4.18 -1.55
C LYS A 150 24.73 -4.29 -3.07
N ARG A 151 25.84 -4.71 -3.69
CA ARG A 151 25.93 -4.97 -5.12
C ARG A 151 26.40 -6.39 -5.38
N ALA A 152 25.89 -6.99 -6.43
CA ALA A 152 26.30 -8.30 -6.92
C ALA A 152 25.79 -8.49 -8.36
N PRO A 153 26.31 -9.50 -9.09
CA PRO A 153 25.72 -9.95 -10.33
C PRO A 153 24.28 -10.41 -10.07
N PHE A 154 23.34 -10.10 -10.97
CA PHE A 154 21.93 -10.43 -10.78
C PHE A 154 21.70 -11.93 -10.54
N ARG A 155 22.40 -12.79 -11.28
CA ARG A 155 22.40 -14.26 -11.06
C ARG A 155 22.75 -14.62 -9.61
N ARG A 156 23.75 -13.97 -9.01
CA ARG A 156 24.13 -14.19 -7.61
C ARG A 156 23.06 -13.69 -6.65
N PHE A 157 22.45 -12.55 -6.95
CA PHE A 157 21.32 -12.03 -6.16
C PHE A 157 20.13 -13.00 -6.15
N ILE A 158 19.76 -13.59 -7.29
CA ILE A 158 18.67 -14.58 -7.34
C ILE A 158 18.97 -15.79 -6.46
N GLN A 159 20.18 -16.34 -6.50
CA GLN A 159 20.58 -17.44 -5.61
C GLN A 159 20.43 -17.08 -4.13
N LEU A 160 20.85 -15.86 -3.76
CA LEU A 160 20.70 -15.36 -2.39
C LEU A 160 19.23 -15.21 -1.99
N ALA A 161 18.38 -14.69 -2.89
CA ALA A 161 16.95 -14.57 -2.65
C ALA A 161 16.28 -15.94 -2.52
N GLN A 162 16.68 -16.95 -3.32
CA GLN A 162 16.13 -18.31 -3.20
C GLN A 162 16.49 -18.98 -1.87
N ALA A 163 17.63 -18.64 -1.27
CA ALA A 163 18.01 -19.14 0.06
C ALA A 163 17.10 -18.62 1.19
N GLY A 164 16.28 -17.60 0.92
CA GLY A 164 15.34 -17.04 1.89
C GLY A 164 15.96 -16.02 2.86
N GLY A 165 15.17 -15.65 3.86
CA GLY A 165 15.48 -14.58 4.80
C GLY A 165 15.23 -13.19 4.25
N ASN A 166 15.73 -12.18 4.95
CA ASN A 166 15.51 -10.77 4.63
C ASN A 166 16.80 -10.06 4.17
N ASP A 167 17.87 -10.78 3.86
CA ASP A 167 19.19 -10.22 3.56
C ASP A 167 19.52 -10.13 2.06
N ALA A 168 18.57 -10.49 1.20
CA ALA A 168 18.62 -10.27 -0.24
C ALA A 168 17.24 -9.85 -0.73
N TYR A 169 16.99 -8.54 -0.73
CA TYR A 169 15.69 -7.98 -1.13
C TYR A 169 15.86 -6.77 -2.05
N LEU A 170 15.39 -6.90 -3.30
CA LEU A 170 15.24 -5.80 -4.25
C LEU A 170 13.95 -5.04 -3.93
N THR A 171 14.02 -3.71 -3.82
CA THR A 171 12.92 -2.87 -3.31
C THR A 171 12.75 -1.61 -4.13
N ALA A 172 11.67 -0.86 -3.93
CA ALA A 172 11.48 0.45 -4.54
C ALA A 172 12.68 1.42 -4.34
N SER A 173 13.41 1.30 -3.22
CA SER A 173 14.54 2.18 -2.90
C SER A 173 15.76 2.01 -3.82
N ASN A 174 15.88 0.89 -4.54
CA ASN A 174 16.94 0.67 -5.54
C ASN A 174 16.38 0.53 -6.97
N SER A 175 15.09 0.83 -7.17
CA SER A 175 14.42 0.69 -8.47
C SER A 175 15.06 1.57 -9.54
N ALA A 176 15.37 2.83 -9.23
CA ALA A 176 15.98 3.74 -10.20
C ALA A 176 17.39 3.28 -10.61
N THR A 177 18.21 2.87 -9.65
CA THR A 177 19.56 2.32 -9.89
C THR A 177 19.53 1.08 -10.78
N ASN A 178 18.53 0.22 -10.59
CA ASN A 178 18.42 -1.05 -11.29
C ASN A 178 17.64 -0.98 -12.62
N ALA A 179 16.96 0.13 -12.91
CA ALA A 179 16.08 0.24 -14.07
C ALA A 179 16.74 -0.17 -15.40
N PRO A 180 17.99 0.26 -15.72
CA PRO A 180 18.65 -0.17 -16.95
C PRO A 180 18.92 -1.68 -16.99
N ALA A 181 19.34 -2.26 -15.86
CA ALA A 181 19.66 -3.69 -15.76
C ALA A 181 18.41 -4.57 -15.89
N LEU A 182 17.27 -4.11 -15.38
CA LEU A 182 16.02 -4.88 -15.36
C LEU A 182 15.10 -4.62 -16.54
N MET A 183 15.42 -3.63 -17.39
CA MET A 183 14.63 -3.26 -18.56
C MET A 183 14.21 -4.43 -19.46
N PRO A 184 15.05 -5.47 -19.71
CA PRO A 184 14.65 -6.60 -20.55
C PRO A 184 13.39 -7.34 -20.06
N LEU A 185 13.11 -7.33 -18.75
CA LEU A 185 11.94 -7.99 -18.17
C LEU A 185 10.62 -7.33 -18.57
N ASN A 186 10.64 -6.07 -19.01
CA ASN A 186 9.44 -5.35 -19.41
C ASN A 186 8.73 -6.00 -20.61
N ALA A 187 9.45 -6.76 -21.43
CA ALA A 187 8.87 -7.47 -22.57
C ALA A 187 7.87 -8.58 -22.16
N ASP A 188 7.92 -9.04 -20.90
CA ASP A 188 7.02 -10.05 -20.36
C ASP A 188 5.81 -9.46 -19.62
N LEU A 189 5.74 -8.13 -19.49
CA LEU A 189 4.67 -7.43 -18.79
C LEU A 189 3.59 -6.98 -19.76
N GLY A 190 2.32 -7.14 -19.38
CA GLY A 190 1.20 -6.54 -20.09
C GLY A 190 0.86 -5.13 -19.57
N HIS A 191 -0.30 -4.62 -19.97
CA HIS A 191 -0.74 -3.28 -19.63
C HIS A 191 -1.96 -3.29 -18.70
N LEU A 192 -1.93 -2.45 -17.65
CA LEU A 192 -3.07 -2.23 -16.74
C LEU A 192 -3.80 -0.92 -17.10
N SER A 193 -4.20 -0.79 -18.36
CA SER A 193 -4.77 0.45 -18.91
C SER A 193 -6.08 0.88 -18.26
N ALA A 194 -6.80 -0.02 -17.60
CA ALA A 194 -7.97 0.33 -16.80
C ALA A 194 -7.64 1.20 -15.57
N TYR A 195 -6.39 1.18 -15.09
CA TYR A 195 -6.01 1.82 -13.82
C TYR A 195 -4.86 2.82 -13.98
N LEU A 196 -3.91 2.53 -14.89
CA LEU A 196 -2.64 3.24 -15.00
C LEU A 196 -2.54 4.05 -16.29
N ARG A 197 -2.09 5.30 -16.15
CA ARG A 197 -1.64 6.15 -17.26
C ARG A 197 -0.19 5.86 -17.65
N ARG A 198 0.63 5.50 -16.65
CA ARG A 198 2.07 5.28 -16.77
C ARG A 198 2.41 3.83 -16.45
N PRO A 199 3.09 3.08 -17.33
CA PRO A 199 3.34 1.65 -17.15
C PRO A 199 4.57 1.36 -16.29
N GLU A 200 5.31 2.37 -15.82
CA GLU A 200 6.52 2.15 -15.03
C GLU A 200 6.16 1.64 -13.62
N GLY A 201 6.56 0.41 -13.33
CA GLY A 201 6.43 -0.22 -12.02
C GLY A 201 7.77 -0.34 -11.30
N MET A 202 7.72 -0.32 -9.97
CA MET A 202 8.87 -0.62 -9.12
C MET A 202 8.88 -2.12 -8.83
N LEU A 203 9.94 -2.81 -9.25
CA LEU A 203 10.07 -4.25 -9.06
C LEU A 203 10.53 -4.56 -7.62
N TRP A 204 9.95 -5.61 -7.05
CA TRP A 204 10.32 -6.19 -5.77
C TRP A 204 10.66 -7.66 -5.98
N ILE A 205 11.85 -8.09 -5.56
CA ILE A 205 12.28 -9.48 -5.62
C ILE A 205 12.88 -9.88 -4.27
N GLY A 206 12.35 -10.93 -3.66
CA GLY A 206 12.87 -11.42 -2.38
C GLY A 206 12.55 -12.89 -2.15
N GLY A 207 13.24 -13.48 -1.18
CA GLY A 207 13.03 -14.85 -0.73
C GLY A 207 11.88 -15.03 0.25
N ALA A 208 11.61 -16.29 0.61
CA ALA A 208 10.76 -16.60 1.75
C ALA A 208 11.31 -15.94 3.01
N GLY A 209 10.48 -15.17 3.73
CA GLY A 209 10.89 -14.39 4.90
C GLY A 209 11.32 -12.95 4.61
N ALA A 210 11.41 -12.52 3.34
CA ALA A 210 11.58 -11.11 3.01
C ALA A 210 10.39 -10.31 3.56
N PHE A 211 10.66 -9.26 4.32
CA PHE A 211 9.65 -8.59 5.16
C PHE A 211 9.78 -7.07 5.14
N THR A 212 8.69 -6.41 4.76
CA THR A 212 8.50 -4.96 4.89
C THR A 212 7.59 -4.70 6.11
N PRO A 213 8.10 -4.02 7.16
CA PRO A 213 7.37 -3.81 8.40
C PRO A 213 6.19 -2.84 8.22
N LEU A 214 5.36 -2.72 9.25
CA LEU A 214 4.17 -1.89 9.22
C LEU A 214 4.48 -0.42 8.93
N HIS A 215 3.91 0.08 7.82
CA HIS A 215 4.07 1.44 7.33
C HIS A 215 2.84 1.85 6.51
N PHE A 216 2.73 3.11 6.14
CA PHE A 216 1.84 3.53 5.06
C PHE A 216 2.65 4.25 3.97
N ASP A 217 2.03 4.42 2.81
CA ASP A 217 2.64 5.20 1.74
C ASP A 217 1.94 6.54 1.54
N LEU A 218 2.71 7.48 1.01
CA LEU A 218 2.28 8.84 0.66
C LEU A 218 1.62 8.91 -0.72
N THR A 219 1.35 7.75 -1.31
CA THR A 219 0.70 7.55 -2.60
C THR A 219 -0.31 6.41 -2.47
N ASN A 220 -1.33 6.42 -3.32
CA ASN A 220 -2.04 5.21 -3.66
C ASN A 220 -1.08 4.27 -4.41
N ASN A 221 -1.23 2.97 -4.21
CA ASN A 221 -0.41 1.94 -4.83
C ASN A 221 -1.27 0.85 -5.45
N LEU A 222 -0.83 0.32 -6.59
CA LEU A 222 -1.34 -0.91 -7.17
C LEU A 222 -0.23 -1.95 -7.16
N LEU A 223 -0.38 -2.96 -6.32
CA LEU A 223 0.57 -4.07 -6.19
C LEU A 223 0.15 -5.18 -7.17
N ALA A 224 1.08 -5.68 -7.97
CA ALA A 224 0.86 -6.73 -8.95
C ALA A 224 1.74 -7.93 -8.63
N GLN A 225 1.13 -9.02 -8.16
CA GLN A 225 1.82 -10.23 -7.73
C GLN A 225 2.08 -11.15 -8.94
N ILE A 226 3.36 -11.43 -9.22
CA ILE A 226 3.77 -12.15 -10.44
C ILE A 226 4.23 -13.58 -10.13
N THR A 227 5.18 -13.74 -9.20
CA THR A 227 5.70 -15.05 -8.80
C THR A 227 5.61 -15.22 -7.30
N GLY A 228 5.29 -16.43 -6.84
CA GLY A 228 5.21 -16.77 -5.43
C GLY A 228 4.05 -16.10 -4.70
N THR A 229 4.04 -16.18 -3.38
CA THR A 229 2.98 -15.61 -2.55
C THR A 229 3.51 -14.60 -1.53
N LYS A 230 2.69 -13.58 -1.26
CA LYS A 230 2.93 -12.60 -0.21
C LYS A 230 1.70 -12.49 0.68
N ARG A 231 1.92 -12.55 1.99
CA ARG A 231 0.90 -12.26 3.00
C ARG A 231 0.98 -10.79 3.39
N LEU A 232 -0.14 -10.09 3.30
CA LEU A 232 -0.27 -8.71 3.68
C LEU A 232 -1.31 -8.56 4.79
N ILE A 233 -1.03 -7.65 5.70
CA ILE A 233 -2.02 -7.14 6.64
C ILE A 233 -2.26 -5.68 6.29
N LEU A 234 -3.52 -5.28 6.15
CA LEU A 234 -3.97 -3.91 5.90
C LEU A 234 -4.71 -3.38 7.12
N ILE A 235 -4.45 -2.14 7.51
CA ILE A 235 -5.07 -1.47 8.66
C ILE A 235 -5.52 -0.08 8.21
N PRO A 236 -6.78 0.32 8.44
CA PRO A 236 -7.29 1.58 7.94
C PRO A 236 -6.63 2.78 8.63
N PRO A 237 -6.54 3.94 7.95
CA PRO A 237 -5.91 5.15 8.49
C PRO A 237 -6.52 5.63 9.81
N SER A 238 -7.79 5.32 10.08
CA SER A 238 -8.48 5.61 11.35
C SER A 238 -7.78 4.99 12.57
N GLN A 239 -7.04 3.90 12.40
CA GLN A 239 -6.32 3.21 13.48
C GLN A 239 -4.94 3.82 13.78
N THR A 240 -4.46 4.81 13.01
CA THR A 240 -3.09 5.37 13.11
C THR A 240 -2.64 5.68 14.54
N ARG A 241 -3.54 6.26 15.36
CA ARG A 241 -3.22 6.64 16.76
C ARG A 241 -2.84 5.45 17.65
N ARG A 242 -3.23 4.24 17.27
CA ARG A 242 -2.97 2.98 17.98
C ARG A 242 -1.69 2.28 17.49
N LEU A 243 -1.06 2.77 16.43
CA LEU A 243 0.07 2.12 15.78
C LEU A 243 1.42 2.72 16.15
N ALA A 244 1.54 3.45 17.26
CA ALA A 244 2.81 4.03 17.71
C ALA A 244 3.60 4.70 16.56
N HIS A 245 2.91 5.52 15.75
CA HIS A 245 3.48 6.23 14.61
C HIS A 245 4.32 7.40 15.10
N ARG A 246 5.65 7.24 15.11
CA ARG A 246 6.59 8.24 15.61
C ARG A 246 7.67 8.66 14.63
N ALA A 247 7.92 7.85 13.59
CA ALA A 247 9.02 8.07 12.66
C ALA A 247 8.52 8.03 11.21
N HIS A 248 8.54 9.18 10.54
CA HIS A 248 8.19 9.34 9.12
C HIS A 248 6.86 8.65 8.75
N VAL A 249 6.88 7.51 8.05
CA VAL A 249 5.68 6.74 7.65
C VAL A 249 5.64 5.35 8.30
N PHE A 250 6.56 5.07 9.22
CA PHE A 250 6.72 3.76 9.86
C PHE A 250 6.14 3.75 11.27
N SER A 251 5.66 2.57 11.65
CA SER A 251 5.21 2.26 13.00
C SER A 251 6.37 1.74 13.85
N ASP A 252 6.40 2.08 15.14
CA ASP A 252 7.25 1.37 16.10
C ASP A 252 6.77 -0.08 16.34
N VAL A 253 5.49 -0.38 16.05
CA VAL A 253 4.91 -1.73 15.95
C VAL A 253 5.21 -2.27 14.55
N ARG A 254 6.44 -2.72 14.35
CA ARG A 254 6.97 -3.19 13.06
C ARG A 254 6.24 -4.43 12.53
N ASP A 255 5.85 -5.34 13.41
CA ASP A 255 5.05 -6.52 13.07
C ASP A 255 3.85 -6.63 14.01
N ILE A 256 2.65 -6.40 13.47
CA ILE A 256 1.38 -6.43 14.21
C ILE A 256 0.95 -7.85 14.61
N THR A 257 1.70 -8.87 14.18
CA THR A 257 1.51 -10.28 14.57
C THR A 257 2.50 -10.76 15.63
N ASP A 258 3.49 -9.93 15.98
CA ASP A 258 4.49 -10.24 17.00
C ASP A 258 3.97 -9.89 18.39
N GLU A 259 3.64 -10.91 19.19
CA GLU A 259 3.14 -10.74 20.56
C GLU A 259 4.11 -9.97 21.47
N ALA A 260 5.43 -10.06 21.26
CA ALA A 260 6.38 -9.29 22.06
C ALA A 260 6.29 -7.80 21.74
N GLN A 261 5.98 -7.43 20.49
CA GLN A 261 5.71 -6.04 20.13
C GLN A 261 4.34 -5.58 20.63
N LEU A 262 3.30 -6.41 20.51
CA LEU A 262 1.98 -6.08 21.04
C LEU A 262 2.00 -5.90 22.57
N ALA A 263 2.82 -6.65 23.30
CA ALA A 263 3.02 -6.46 24.73
C ALA A 263 3.66 -5.09 25.05
N ARG A 264 4.55 -4.59 24.19
CA ARG A 264 5.17 -3.25 24.32
C ARG A 264 4.24 -2.12 23.89
N PHE A 265 3.32 -2.40 22.97
CA PHE A 265 2.36 -1.44 22.39
C PHE A 265 0.93 -1.98 22.48
N PRO A 266 0.37 -2.13 23.69
CA PRO A 266 -0.91 -2.81 23.92
C PRO A 266 -2.08 -2.18 23.16
N GLN A 267 -2.03 -0.87 22.90
CA GLN A 267 -3.03 -0.16 22.10
C GLN A 267 -3.17 -0.70 20.67
N ALA A 268 -2.14 -1.38 20.14
CA ALA A 268 -2.11 -1.93 18.80
C ALA A 268 -2.78 -3.32 18.70
N ARG A 269 -3.10 -3.96 19.83
CA ARG A 269 -3.65 -5.33 19.85
C ARG A 269 -5.05 -5.41 19.24
N ASP A 270 -5.90 -4.42 19.52
CA ASP A 270 -7.31 -4.40 19.11
C ASP A 270 -7.58 -3.46 17.94
N VAL A 271 -6.62 -3.35 17.02
CA VAL A 271 -6.81 -2.58 15.78
C VAL A 271 -7.59 -3.41 14.76
N LEU A 272 -8.46 -2.74 14.02
CA LEU A 272 -9.11 -3.33 12.86
C LEU A 272 -8.03 -3.68 11.81
N ARG A 273 -7.97 -4.93 11.39
CA ARG A 273 -7.00 -5.40 10.40
C ARG A 273 -7.66 -6.36 9.41
N TYR A 274 -7.22 -6.29 8.16
CA TYR A 274 -7.59 -7.19 7.08
C TYR A 274 -6.36 -7.98 6.67
N GLU A 275 -6.51 -9.27 6.44
CA GLU A 275 -5.43 -10.13 5.99
C GLU A 275 -5.72 -10.62 4.58
N VAL A 276 -4.72 -10.58 3.71
CA VAL A 276 -4.83 -11.07 2.34
C VAL A 276 -3.56 -11.83 1.95
N LEU A 277 -3.76 -12.97 1.31
CA LEU A 277 -2.72 -13.71 0.63
C LEU A 277 -2.78 -13.37 -0.85
N LEU A 278 -1.76 -12.68 -1.37
CA LEU A 278 -1.64 -12.43 -2.80
C LEU A 278 -0.98 -13.63 -3.47
N THR A 279 -1.64 -14.10 -4.53
CA THR A 279 -1.17 -15.18 -5.41
C THR A 279 -0.80 -14.62 -6.78
N PRO A 280 0.00 -15.35 -7.60
CA PRO A 280 0.28 -14.95 -8.97
C PRO A 280 -0.99 -14.60 -9.76
N GLY A 281 -1.01 -13.44 -10.40
CA GLY A 281 -2.18 -12.94 -11.14
C GLY A 281 -3.03 -11.92 -10.37
N ASP A 282 -2.77 -11.73 -9.08
CA ASP A 282 -3.52 -10.80 -8.24
C ASP A 282 -3.00 -9.37 -8.36
N LEU A 283 -3.93 -8.42 -8.41
CA LEU A 283 -3.64 -7.02 -8.11
C LEU A 283 -4.25 -6.63 -6.76
N LEU A 284 -3.54 -5.85 -5.97
CA LEU A 284 -4.07 -5.24 -4.76
C LEU A 284 -3.92 -3.72 -4.82
N PHE A 285 -5.06 -3.03 -4.81
CA PHE A 285 -5.08 -1.59 -4.62
C PHE A 285 -4.99 -1.24 -3.14
N ILE A 286 -3.98 -0.47 -2.77
CA ILE A 286 -3.78 0.07 -1.43
C ILE A 286 -3.92 1.59 -1.52
N PRO A 287 -4.98 2.19 -0.95
CA PRO A 287 -5.15 3.62 -0.95
C PRO A 287 -4.11 4.32 -0.06
N ILE A 288 -3.81 5.57 -0.38
CA ILE A 288 -2.91 6.42 0.39
C ILE A 288 -3.27 6.41 1.89
N GLY A 289 -2.25 6.32 2.74
CA GLY A 289 -2.42 6.33 4.20
C GLY A 289 -2.90 5.01 4.81
N TRP A 290 -3.26 4.00 4.02
CA TRP A 290 -3.53 2.66 4.56
C TRP A 290 -2.24 2.02 5.05
N TRP A 291 -2.26 1.62 6.32
CA TRP A 291 -1.16 0.94 6.95
C TRP A 291 -1.09 -0.49 6.44
N HIS A 292 0.12 -0.96 6.17
CA HIS A 292 0.33 -2.31 5.70
C HIS A 292 1.71 -2.87 6.07
N GLN A 293 1.77 -4.18 6.26
CA GLN A 293 3.01 -4.95 6.35
C GLN A 293 2.95 -6.10 5.35
N VAL A 294 4.11 -6.50 4.82
CA VAL A 294 4.19 -7.47 3.71
C VAL A 294 5.27 -8.50 4.02
N ARG A 295 4.90 -9.79 3.99
CA ARG A 295 5.83 -10.92 4.13
C ARG A 295 5.76 -11.82 2.91
N SER A 296 6.91 -12.15 2.34
CA SER A 296 7.00 -13.16 1.28
C SER A 296 7.02 -14.56 1.90
N GLU A 297 6.14 -15.46 1.44
CA GLU A 297 6.08 -16.84 1.92
C GLU A 297 6.92 -17.81 1.08
N SER A 298 7.32 -17.37 -0.12
CA SER A 298 8.21 -18.07 -1.04
C SER A 298 9.18 -17.07 -1.68
N PHE A 299 10.08 -17.55 -2.56
CA PHE A 299 10.66 -16.65 -3.55
C PHE A 299 9.53 -15.94 -4.28
N SER A 300 9.61 -14.62 -4.39
CA SER A 300 8.52 -13.81 -4.91
C SER A 300 8.98 -12.60 -5.70
N THR A 301 8.26 -12.34 -6.78
CA THR A 301 8.34 -11.12 -7.59
C THR A 301 7.01 -10.39 -7.57
N MET A 302 7.05 -9.08 -7.39
CA MET A 302 5.88 -8.21 -7.35
C MET A 302 6.24 -6.84 -7.92
N LEU A 303 5.32 -6.19 -8.63
CA LEU A 303 5.47 -4.80 -9.07
C LEU A 303 4.59 -3.89 -8.22
N THR A 304 5.06 -2.70 -7.92
CA THR A 304 4.23 -1.62 -7.34
C THR A 304 4.13 -0.48 -8.35
N TYR A 305 2.90 -0.09 -8.68
CA TYR A 305 2.60 1.03 -9.56
C TYR A 305 1.99 2.20 -8.78
N THR A 306 2.40 3.41 -9.15
CA THR A 306 1.84 4.67 -8.63
C THR A 306 1.32 5.60 -9.74
N GLY A 307 1.49 5.21 -11.00
CA GLY A 307 1.17 5.98 -12.21
C GLY A 307 -0.30 5.95 -12.64
N PHE A 308 -1.24 6.16 -11.71
CA PHE A 308 -2.69 6.13 -11.99
C PHE A 308 -3.15 7.19 -13.00
N HIS A 309 -4.34 6.97 -13.58
CA HIS A 309 -5.04 7.99 -14.39
C HIS A 309 -5.43 9.23 -13.58
N TRP A 310 -5.70 9.04 -12.30
CA TRP A 310 -6.16 10.08 -11.37
C TRP A 310 -5.02 10.65 -10.51
N PRO A 311 -5.22 11.83 -9.89
CA PRO A 311 -4.20 12.47 -9.05
C PRO A 311 -3.68 11.54 -7.94
N ASN A 312 -2.36 11.48 -7.78
CA ASN A 312 -1.68 10.61 -6.81
C ASN A 312 -0.47 11.31 -6.16
N ALA A 313 -0.63 12.59 -5.82
CA ALA A 313 0.45 13.50 -5.42
C ALA A 313 0.47 13.83 -3.91
N GLY A 314 -0.13 12.99 -3.06
CA GLY A 314 -0.24 13.26 -1.62
C GLY A 314 1.11 13.46 -0.91
N HIS A 315 2.18 12.87 -1.45
CA HIS A 315 3.55 13.02 -0.99
C HIS A 315 4.09 14.46 -1.08
N GLU A 316 3.61 15.28 -2.01
CA GLU A 316 4.10 16.65 -2.23
C GLU A 316 3.76 17.58 -1.06
N SER A 317 2.67 17.30 -0.34
CA SER A 317 2.18 18.09 0.79
C SER A 317 2.31 17.38 2.13
N TYR A 318 3.07 16.28 2.21
CA TYR A 318 3.25 15.56 3.47
C TYR A 318 4.01 16.43 4.48
N PRO A 319 3.50 16.60 5.72
CA PRO A 319 4.14 17.47 6.70
C PRO A 319 5.55 16.96 7.06
N ALA A 320 6.54 17.84 6.96
CA ALA A 320 7.87 17.59 7.49
C ALA A 320 7.79 17.55 9.03
N GLY A 321 8.27 16.46 9.62
CA GLY A 321 8.45 16.28 11.06
C GLY A 321 9.87 16.52 11.49
#